data_AF-A0A2I0GNS8-F1
#
_entry.id   AF-A0A2I0GNS8-F1
#
_cell.length_a   1.000
_cell.length_b   1.000
_cell.length_c   1.000
_cell.angle_alpha   90.00
_cell.angle_beta   90.00
_cell.angle_gamma   90.00
#
_symmetry.space_group_name_H-M   'P 1'
#
loop_
_entity.id
_entity.type
_entity.pdbx_description
1 polymer ?
#
loop_
_entity_poly.entity_id
_entity_poly.type
_entity_poly.pdbx_seq_one_letter_code
_entity_poly.pdbx_strand_id
1 'polypeptide(L)' 'MGFLRTVSLATLLVFTLSVGSIDGATLNVKNNCPNTVWAAAAPGGGKRLDRDWPVYMPCWYQRYWVVFCP' A
#
# COMPACT_ATOMS: atom_id res chain seq x y z
N MET A 1 -39.19 15.73 14.92
CA MET A 1 -37.84 16.36 14.83
C MET A 1 -36.68 15.48 15.32
N GLY A 2 -36.85 14.56 16.28
CA GLY A 2 -35.73 13.76 16.82
C GLY A 2 -35.22 12.63 15.89
N PHE A 3 -36.14 11.92 15.24
CA PHE A 3 -35.82 10.76 14.39
C PHE A 3 -34.87 11.11 13.22
N LEU A 4 -35.14 12.20 12.50
CA LEU A 4 -34.30 12.66 11.38
C LEU A 4 -32.88 13.04 11.83
N ARG A 5 -32.72 13.56 13.05
CA ARG A 5 -31.40 13.87 13.63
C ARG A 5 -30.61 12.61 13.94
N THR A 6 -31.26 11.59 14.51
CA THR A 6 -30.61 10.31 14.81
C THR A 6 -30.15 9.60 13.53
N VAL A 7 -30.99 9.59 12.49
CA VAL A 7 -30.62 9.02 11.18
C VAL A 7 -29.44 9.78 10.57
N SER A 8 -29.46 11.12 10.62
CA SER A 8 -28.36 11.95 10.10
C SER A 8 -27.04 11.75 10.85
N LEU A 9 -27.08 11.54 12.17
CA LEU A 9 -25.88 11.27 12.96
C LEU A 9 -25.32 9.86 12.69
N ALA A 10 -26.21 8.88 12.55
CA ALA A 10 -25.83 7.50 12.24
C ALA A 10 -25.17 7.40 10.85
N THR A 11 -25.70 8.09 9.84
CA THR A 11 -25.09 8.11 8.51
C THR A 11 -23.71 8.76 8.54
N LEU A 12 -23.57 9.93 9.15
CA LEU A 12 -22.27 10.61 9.31
C LEU A 12 -21.23 9.69 9.99
N LEU A 13 -21.60 8.99 11.05
CA LEU A 13 -20.71 8.06 11.75
C LEU A 13 -20.23 6.93 10.83
N VAL A 14 -21.16 6.28 10.12
CA VAL A 14 -20.83 5.20 9.17
C VAL A 14 -19.93 5.69 8.04
N PHE A 15 -20.19 6.88 7.48
CA PHE A 15 -19.34 7.48 6.46
C PHE A 15 -17.91 7.69 6.96
N THR A 16 -17.72 8.25 8.16
CA THR A 16 -16.37 8.46 8.71
C THR A 16 -15.59 7.16 8.94
N LEU A 17 -16.27 6.08 9.36
CA LEU A 17 -15.66 4.77 9.56
C LEU A 17 -15.22 4.12 8.25
N SER A 18 -15.99 4.29 7.17
CA SER A 18 -15.69 3.69 5.86
C SER A 18 -14.46 4.28 5.15
N VAL A 19 -14.10 5.54 5.43
CA VAL A 19 -12.99 6.22 4.74
C VAL A 19 -11.61 5.73 5.23
N GLY A 20 -11.54 5.10 6.42
CA GLY A 20 -10.29 4.60 7.00
C GLY A 20 -9.84 3.21 6.55
N SER A 21 -10.71 2.45 5.86
CA SER A 21 -10.46 1.05 5.49
C SER A 21 -10.11 0.91 4.01
N ILE A 22 -8.98 1.48 3.59
CA ILE A 22 -8.39 1.18 2.28
C ILE A 22 -7.40 0.02 2.50
N ASP A 23 -7.55 -1.08 1.75
CA ASP A 23 -6.60 -2.20 1.83
C ASP A 23 -5.24 -1.81 1.22
N GLY A 24 -4.17 -2.46 1.68
CA GLY A 24 -2.86 -2.29 1.09
C GLY A 24 -2.80 -2.85 -0.34
N ALA A 25 -1.72 -2.53 -1.05
CA ALA A 25 -1.41 -3.14 -2.34
C ALA A 25 -0.17 -4.02 -2.18
N THR A 26 -0.17 -5.17 -2.86
CA THR A 26 1.05 -5.96 -3.02
C THR A 26 1.69 -5.63 -4.35
N LEU A 27 2.91 -5.10 -4.31
CA LEU A 27 3.70 -4.75 -5.49
C LEU A 27 4.68 -5.87 -5.79
N ASN A 28 4.65 -6.41 -7.01
CA ASN A 28 5.58 -7.45 -7.42
C ASN A 28 6.78 -6.81 -8.14
N VAL A 29 7.90 -6.70 -7.45
CA VAL A 29 9.16 -6.16 -7.99
C VAL A 29 9.84 -7.26 -8.79
N LYS A 30 9.99 -7.08 -10.10
CA LYS A 30 10.63 -8.05 -10.99
C LYS A 30 12.08 -7.67 -11.29
N ASN A 31 12.98 -8.65 -11.28
CA ASN A 31 14.31 -8.48 -11.83
C ASN A 31 14.31 -8.97 -13.28
N ASN A 32 14.39 -8.04 -14.25
CA ASN A 32 14.50 -8.38 -15.68
C ASN A 32 15.95 -8.29 -16.19
N CYS A 33 16.93 -8.24 -15.29
CA CYS A 33 18.33 -8.08 -15.64
C CYS A 33 19.06 -9.42 -15.60
N PRO A 34 20.10 -9.61 -16.43
CA PRO A 34 20.87 -10.86 -16.46
C PRO A 34 21.66 -11.09 -15.17
N ASN A 35 21.87 -10.03 -14.39
CA ASN A 35 22.65 -10.06 -13.15
C ASN A 35 21.74 -9.89 -11.93
N THR A 36 22.21 -10.39 -10.79
CA THR A 36 21.57 -10.19 -9.49
C THR A 36 21.63 -8.71 -9.10
N VAL A 37 20.47 -8.13 -8.77
CA VAL A 37 20.36 -6.73 -8.34
C VAL A 37 20.00 -6.61 -6.87
N TRP A 38 20.23 -5.42 -6.30
CA TRP A 38 19.80 -5.09 -4.95
C TRP A 38 18.60 -4.14 -5.05
N ALA A 39 17.42 -4.65 -4.72
CA ALA A 39 16.20 -3.85 -4.67
C ALA A 39 16.00 -3.30 -3.26
N ALA A 40 15.56 -2.05 -3.16
CA ALA A 40 15.15 -1.43 -1.91
C ALA A 40 13.72 -0.94 -2.04
N ALA A 41 12.90 -1.14 -1.02
CA ALA A 41 11.52 -0.65 -0.94
C ALA A 41 11.29 0.00 0.43
N ALA A 42 10.51 1.07 0.47
CA ALA A 42 10.07 1.71 1.71
C ALA A 42 8.54 1.78 1.68
N PRO A 43 7.82 1.03 2.55
CA PRO A 43 8.32 0.07 3.55
C PRO A 43 8.83 -1.22 2.87
N GLY A 44 9.73 -1.95 3.52
CA GLY A 44 10.23 -3.25 3.00
C GLY A 44 11.75 -3.47 3.10
N GLY A 45 12.54 -2.41 3.29
CA GLY A 45 13.99 -2.49 3.42
C GLY A 45 14.69 -2.82 2.09
N GLY A 46 15.88 -3.41 2.16
CA GLY A 46 16.63 -3.86 0.99
C GLY A 46 16.76 -5.37 0.93
N LYS A 47 16.63 -5.96 -0.27
CA LYS A 47 16.96 -7.36 -0.49
C LYS A 47 17.70 -7.58 -1.80
N ARG A 48 18.53 -8.63 -1.81
CA ARG A 48 19.08 -9.20 -3.03
C ARG A 48 17.96 -9.85 -3.84
N LEU A 49 17.84 -9.47 -5.11
CA LEU A 49 16.76 -9.84 -6.00
C LEU A 49 17.29 -10.72 -7.13
N ASP A 50 17.32 -12.03 -6.90
CA ASP A 50 17.63 -13.03 -7.93
C ASP A 50 16.40 -13.35 -8.82
N ARG A 51 15.19 -13.18 -8.27
CA ARG A 51 13.88 -13.38 -8.91
C ARG A 51 12.86 -12.39 -8.34
N ASP A 52 11.62 -12.44 -8.84
CA ASP A 52 10.50 -11.60 -8.38
C ASP A 52 10.34 -11.54 -6.85
N TRP A 53 9.92 -10.37 -6.36
CA TRP A 53 9.67 -10.10 -4.95
C TRP A 53 8.33 -9.37 -4.74
N PRO A 54 7.36 -10.03 -4.10
CA PRO A 54 6.18 -9.34 -3.61
C PRO A 54 6.51 -8.54 -2.35
N VAL A 55 6.20 -7.24 -2.38
CA VAL A 55 6.28 -6.32 -1.24
C VAL A 55 4.87 -5.85 -0.89
N TYR A 56 4.44 -6.09 0.34
CA TYR A 56 3.18 -5.57 0.86
C TYR A 56 3.34 -4.10 1.26
N MET A 57 2.46 -3.25 0.75
CA MET A 57 2.48 -1.81 0.99
C MET A 57 1.12 -1.35 1.50
N PRO A 58 1.01 -0.88 2.76
CA PRO A 58 -0.24 -0.34 3.27
C PRO A 58 -0.60 0.98 2.56
N CYS A 59 -1.90 1.25 2.43
CA CYS A 59 -2.44 2.42 1.71
C CYS A 59 -2.01 3.80 2.26
N TRP A 60 -1.49 3.83 3.49
CA TRP A 60 -0.97 5.04 4.14
C TRP A 60 0.47 5.38 3.70
N TYR A 61 1.14 4.52 2.92
CA TYR A 61 2.47 4.76 2.37
C TYR A 61 2.41 5.20 0.91
N GLN A 62 3.09 6.31 0.58
CA GLN A 62 2.97 6.98 -0.73
C GLN A 62 4.27 7.05 -1.55
N ARG A 63 5.38 6.49 -1.10
CA ARG A 63 6.66 6.55 -1.83
C ARG A 63 7.40 5.23 -1.80
N TYR A 64 7.55 4.63 -2.97
CA TYR A 64 8.46 3.52 -3.20
C TYR A 64 9.58 3.98 -4.13
N TRP A 65 10.76 3.41 -3.97
CA TRP A 65 11.88 3.55 -4.89
C TRP A 65 12.16 2.15 -5.41
N VAL A 66 12.52 1.99 -6.68
CA VAL A 66 13.03 0.72 -7.21
C VAL A 66 14.37 1.06 -7.82
N VAL A 67 15.42 0.35 -7.38
CA VAL A 67 16.74 0.50 -7.99
C VAL A 67 16.66 -0.13 -9.37
N PHE A 68 16.76 0.69 -10.42
CA PHE A 68 16.89 0.22 -11.79
C PHE A 68 18.31 -0.26 -12.02
N CYS A 69 18.47 -1.28 -12.87
CA CYS A 69 19.77 -1.80 -13.26
C CYS A 69 20.65 -0.69 -13.87
N PRO A 70 21.97 -0.73 -13.66
CA PRO A 70 22.89 0.16 -14.37
C PRO A 70 22.82 -0.04 -15.89
#